data_AF-W7EAB5-F1
#
_entry.id   AF-W7EAB5-F1
#
_cell.length_a   1.000
_cell.length_b   1.000
_cell.length_c   1.000
_cell.angle_alpha   90.00
_cell.angle_beta   90.00
_cell.angle_gamma   90.00
#
_symmetry.space_group_name_H-M   'P 1'
#
loop_
_entity.id
_entity.type
_entity.pdbx_description
1 polymer ?
#
loop_
_entity_poly.entity_id
_entity_poly.type
_entity_poly.pdbx_seq_one_letter_code
_entity_poly.pdbx_strand_id
1 'polypeptide(L)'
;MGVLDLLPHCVSGVYMLYHSDFAEWQFGKLSALREAALALEGGYEYYYMGYYIHTCTKMKYKGDYKPQHVLDPESYEWHPLDGELRSLLDKKKYVSLARERRRQKEQESGADQTEGADTAEQDDYSDYPLLSPTEAADAWMSGMSLFDLKMPGVMTAEEIEEKIDLATMPFRAGNRLVELQDLVSWDSSDLRDPHSIRGMVGEMVACRPIKNLPETITVSADASTAQIFEEIAKASRFSIHRLRVTKGSDGSPIPNTKDVKVYDTGLRNKSAVDVKDLGPQISWRTVFIVEYLGPLLIHPLIYFGRPLIYGTSAPPSQLQTLTLAMCVFHFAKREFETLFVHRFSSATMPAMNIVKNSGHYWLLSGLNLAYWSYGPNSPAAGRPNPILTYLGVALFAIGEVCNYSTHVTLKNLRRPGSTERGIPQGLGFNLVTCPNYMFESMAWLGVALINRSLSTLLFIVIAVGQMGVWAWKKEKRYRKEFGDKYKRKRYAILPGIW
;
A
#
# COMPACT_ATOMS: atom_id res chain seq x y z
N MET A 1 -31.48 41.79 -3.11
CA MET A 1 -31.48 40.82 -4.22
C MET A 1 -31.11 39.46 -3.63
N GLY A 2 -32.00 38.48 -3.72
CA GLY A 2 -31.70 37.09 -3.38
C GLY A 2 -31.39 36.29 -4.65
N VAL A 3 -30.37 35.44 -4.61
CA VAL A 3 -29.97 34.51 -5.68
C VAL A 3 -30.19 33.11 -5.16
N LEU A 4 -31.08 32.36 -5.81
CA LEU A 4 -31.51 31.02 -5.42
C LEU A 4 -31.37 30.05 -6.58
N ASP A 5 -30.94 28.83 -6.29
CA ASP A 5 -31.01 27.70 -7.22
C ASP A 5 -32.20 26.81 -6.84
N LEU A 6 -33.09 26.55 -7.80
CA LEU A 6 -34.22 25.63 -7.63
C LEU A 6 -33.86 24.27 -8.24
N LEU A 7 -33.78 23.25 -7.39
CA LEU A 7 -33.41 21.88 -7.73
C LEU A 7 -34.61 20.95 -7.51
N PRO A 8 -34.67 19.76 -8.13
CA PRO A 8 -35.86 18.91 -8.09
C PRO A 8 -36.47 18.62 -6.70
N HIS A 9 -35.65 18.63 -5.65
CA HIS A 9 -36.09 18.37 -4.27
C HIS A 9 -35.69 19.46 -3.27
N CYS A 10 -35.04 20.55 -3.70
CA CYS A 10 -34.63 21.59 -2.78
C CYS A 10 -34.56 23.00 -3.36
N VAL A 11 -34.76 23.96 -2.47
CA VAL A 11 -34.42 25.37 -2.69
C VAL A 11 -33.04 25.61 -2.08
N SER A 12 -32.08 26.08 -2.86
CA SER A 12 -30.72 26.38 -2.38
C SER A 12 -30.47 27.89 -2.37
N GLY A 13 -30.31 28.45 -1.16
CA GLY A 13 -29.97 29.86 -0.96
C GLY A 13 -28.49 30.10 -1.25
N VAL A 14 -28.20 30.90 -2.28
CA VAL A 14 -26.81 31.18 -2.71
C VAL A 14 -26.32 32.50 -2.10
N TYR A 15 -26.97 33.62 -2.43
CA TYR A 15 -26.58 34.95 -1.95
C TYR A 15 -27.80 35.81 -1.64
N MET A 16 -27.73 36.58 -0.55
CA MET A 16 -28.64 37.69 -0.30
C MET A 16 -27.81 38.98 -0.18
N LEU A 17 -28.02 39.88 -1.13
CA LEU A 17 -27.29 41.13 -1.29
C LEU A 17 -28.23 42.30 -0.98
N TYR A 18 -27.82 43.19 -0.09
CA TYR A 18 -28.52 44.43 0.21
C TYR A 18 -27.51 45.51 0.63
N HIS A 19 -27.91 46.78 0.50
CA HIS A 19 -27.04 47.92 0.82
C HIS A 19 -26.72 47.95 2.33
N SER A 20 -25.48 48.34 2.69
CA SER A 20 -24.99 48.29 4.07
C SER A 20 -25.82 49.09 5.07
N ASP A 21 -26.47 50.16 4.61
CA ASP A 21 -27.32 51.03 5.44
C ASP A 21 -28.48 50.27 6.08
N PHE A 22 -28.88 49.12 5.50
CA PHE A 22 -29.96 48.29 6.04
C PHE A 22 -29.46 47.11 6.90
N ALA A 23 -28.18 47.10 7.29
CA ALA A 23 -27.60 46.02 8.09
C ALA A 23 -28.33 45.78 9.42
N GLU A 24 -28.84 46.85 10.04
CA GLU A 24 -29.60 46.79 11.30
C GLU A 24 -30.87 45.92 11.19
N TRP A 25 -31.49 45.86 10.00
CA TRP A 25 -32.73 45.13 9.75
C TRP A 25 -32.53 43.65 9.43
N GLN A 26 -31.28 43.20 9.28
CA GLN A 26 -30.91 41.78 9.07
C GLN A 26 -31.72 41.08 7.97
N PHE A 27 -31.91 41.71 6.81
CA PHE A 27 -32.74 41.16 5.71
C PHE A 27 -32.36 39.75 5.24
N GLY A 28 -31.12 39.29 5.49
CA GLY A 28 -30.75 37.90 5.26
C GLY A 28 -31.60 36.88 6.03
N LYS A 29 -31.97 37.18 7.28
CA LYS A 29 -32.85 36.30 8.08
C LYS A 29 -34.28 36.27 7.55
N LEU A 30 -34.77 37.41 7.08
CA LEU A 30 -36.08 37.52 6.45
C LEU A 30 -36.11 36.77 5.11
N SER A 31 -35.04 36.88 4.32
CA SER A 31 -34.86 36.11 3.08
C SER A 31 -34.93 34.61 3.36
N ALA A 32 -34.18 34.12 4.34
CA ALA A 32 -34.19 32.71 4.72
C ALA A 32 -35.59 32.20 5.12
N LEU A 33 -36.40 33.01 5.83
CA LEU A 33 -37.79 32.65 6.14
C LEU A 33 -38.66 32.59 4.87
N ARG A 34 -38.46 33.52 3.94
CA ARG A 34 -39.21 33.53 2.67
C ARG A 34 -38.80 32.38 1.75
N GLU A 35 -37.52 32.02 1.75
CA GLU A 35 -36.98 30.87 1.02
C GLU A 35 -37.48 29.54 1.60
N ALA A 36 -37.55 29.43 2.94
CA ALA A 36 -38.17 28.28 3.60
C ALA A 36 -39.68 28.17 3.27
N ALA A 37 -40.40 29.31 3.26
CA ALA A 37 -41.80 29.35 2.82
C ALA A 37 -41.94 28.93 1.35
N LEU A 38 -41.05 29.41 0.47
CA LEU A 38 -41.01 29.00 -0.94
C LEU A 38 -40.78 27.49 -1.09
N ALA A 39 -39.90 26.89 -0.29
CA ALA A 39 -39.67 25.45 -0.29
C ALA A 39 -40.96 24.68 0.04
N LEU A 40 -41.69 25.13 1.07
CA LEU A 40 -42.97 24.54 1.48
C LEU A 40 -44.06 24.73 0.42
N GLU A 41 -44.24 25.96 -0.08
CA GLU A 41 -45.25 26.30 -1.11
C GLU A 41 -44.99 25.55 -2.42
N GLY A 42 -43.72 25.36 -2.78
CA GLY A 42 -43.30 24.65 -3.99
C GLY A 42 -43.27 23.13 -3.86
N GLY A 43 -43.56 22.57 -2.69
CA GLY A 43 -43.51 21.12 -2.46
C GLY A 43 -42.09 20.54 -2.48
N TYR A 44 -41.07 21.35 -2.21
CA TYR A 44 -39.69 20.90 -2.06
C TYR A 44 -39.52 20.22 -0.71
N GLU A 45 -38.64 19.22 -0.66
CA GLU A 45 -38.37 18.45 0.56
C GLU A 45 -37.37 19.18 1.48
N TYR A 46 -36.45 19.94 0.90
CA TYR A 46 -35.37 20.58 1.65
C TYR A 46 -35.16 22.06 1.28
N TYR A 47 -34.74 22.84 2.27
CA TYR A 47 -34.16 24.17 2.06
C TYR A 47 -32.69 24.14 2.48
N TYR A 48 -31.79 24.43 1.54
CA TYR A 48 -30.35 24.40 1.76
C TYR A 48 -29.80 25.81 1.96
N MET A 49 -29.39 26.10 3.21
CA MET A 49 -28.82 27.39 3.61
C MET A 49 -27.31 27.51 3.33
N GLY A 50 -26.71 26.57 2.61
CA GLY A 50 -25.26 26.48 2.41
C GLY A 50 -24.51 25.89 3.61
N TYR A 51 -23.19 26.10 3.64
CA TYR A 51 -22.33 25.61 4.73
C TYR A 51 -22.77 26.13 6.11
N TYR A 52 -22.44 25.36 7.15
CA TYR A 52 -22.57 25.74 8.56
C TYR A 52 -21.21 25.55 9.25
N ILE A 53 -20.68 26.63 9.82
CA ILE A 53 -19.45 26.61 10.61
C ILE A 53 -19.82 27.10 11.99
N HIS A 54 -19.79 26.20 12.98
CA HIS A 54 -20.33 26.46 14.31
C HIS A 54 -19.65 27.63 15.04
N THR A 55 -18.34 27.77 14.86
CA THR A 55 -17.53 28.86 15.44
C THR A 55 -17.68 30.19 14.69
N CYS A 56 -18.30 30.22 13.51
CA CYS A 56 -18.45 31.44 12.73
C CYS A 56 -19.70 32.24 13.17
N THR A 57 -19.48 33.38 13.83
CA THR A 57 -20.56 34.26 14.33
C THR A 57 -21.57 34.64 13.24
N LYS A 58 -21.11 34.87 12.00
CA LYS A 58 -21.98 35.23 10.87
C LYS A 58 -22.86 34.09 10.36
N MET A 59 -22.52 32.84 10.68
CA MET A 59 -23.25 31.64 10.22
C MET A 59 -24.07 30.98 11.33
N LYS A 60 -23.80 31.35 12.59
CA LYS A 60 -24.44 30.76 13.78
C LYS A 60 -25.97 30.83 13.73
N TYR A 61 -26.53 31.92 13.17
CA TYR A 61 -27.97 32.13 13.03
C TYR A 61 -28.68 31.04 12.22
N LYS A 62 -27.98 30.35 11.30
CA LYS A 62 -28.57 29.26 10.51
C LYS A 62 -29.02 28.10 11.39
N GLY A 63 -28.37 27.91 12.55
CA GLY A 63 -28.74 26.87 13.51
C GLY A 63 -29.99 27.16 14.35
N ASP A 64 -30.51 28.39 14.27
CA ASP A 64 -31.69 28.83 15.03
C ASP A 64 -33.01 28.43 14.34
N TYR A 65 -32.98 28.15 13.04
CA TYR A 65 -34.13 27.60 12.31
C TYR A 65 -34.33 26.12 12.68
N LYS A 66 -35.59 25.67 12.72
CA LYS A 66 -35.94 24.27 13.06
C LYS A 66 -37.08 23.76 12.16
N PRO A 67 -37.06 22.47 11.77
CA PRO A 67 -35.99 21.48 12.01
C PRO A 67 -34.74 21.76 11.15
N GLN A 68 -33.54 21.50 11.68
CA GLN A 68 -32.28 21.76 10.99
C GLN A 68 -31.36 20.55 11.11
N HIS A 69 -30.75 20.17 9.99
CA HIS A 69 -29.78 19.08 9.92
C HIS A 69 -28.43 19.61 9.40
N VAL A 70 -27.35 18.96 9.81
CA VAL A 70 -25.98 19.18 9.33
C VAL A 70 -25.42 17.85 8.84
N LEU A 71 -24.74 17.89 7.70
CA LEU A 71 -24.10 16.73 7.10
C LEU A 71 -22.82 16.38 7.88
N ASP A 72 -22.70 15.15 8.34
CA ASP A 72 -21.48 14.64 8.94
C ASP A 72 -20.35 14.59 7.89
N PRO A 73 -19.15 15.16 8.17
CA PRO A 73 -18.08 15.25 7.19
C PRO A 73 -17.41 13.90 6.88
N GLU A 74 -17.60 12.88 7.71
CA GLU A 74 -17.00 11.55 7.51
C GLU A 74 -18.00 10.52 7.02
N SER A 75 -19.20 10.46 7.61
CA SER A 75 -20.22 9.48 7.22
C SER A 75 -21.11 9.94 6.07
N TYR A 76 -21.17 11.25 5.80
CA TYR A 76 -22.13 11.86 4.88
C TYR A 76 -23.60 11.59 5.25
N GLU A 77 -23.87 11.34 6.53
CA GLU A 77 -25.23 11.25 7.06
C GLU A 77 -25.71 12.60 7.57
N TRP A 78 -27.00 12.90 7.38
CA TRP A 78 -27.61 14.11 7.93
C TRP A 78 -28.02 13.89 9.38
N HIS A 79 -27.50 14.73 10.27
CA HIS A 79 -27.82 14.67 11.70
C HIS A 79 -28.50 15.95 12.16
N PRO A 80 -29.52 15.86 13.05
CA PRO A 80 -30.13 17.03 13.65
C PRO A 80 -29.09 17.93 14.35
N LEU A 81 -29.16 19.24 14.10
CA LEU A 81 -28.32 20.24 14.78
C LEU A 81 -28.94 20.60 16.14
N ASP A 82 -29.04 19.60 17.00
CA ASP A 82 -29.49 19.70 18.38
C ASP A 82 -28.80 18.62 19.24
N GLY A 83 -29.18 18.56 20.52
CA GLY A 83 -28.73 17.54 21.47
C GLY A 83 -27.21 17.30 21.47
N GLU A 84 -26.83 16.06 21.17
CA GLU A 84 -25.45 15.56 21.17
C GLU A 84 -24.55 16.35 20.19
N LEU A 85 -24.97 16.52 18.94
CA LEU A 85 -24.15 17.16 17.92
C LEU A 85 -23.82 18.61 18.29
N ARG A 86 -24.83 19.36 18.77
CA ARG A 86 -24.63 20.74 19.19
C ARG A 86 -23.69 20.83 20.40
N SER A 87 -23.89 19.98 21.40
CA SER A 87 -23.02 19.96 22.60
C SER A 87 -21.56 19.64 22.25
N LEU A 88 -21.33 18.74 21.29
CA LEU A 88 -19.99 18.43 20.81
C LEU A 88 -19.38 19.60 20.03
N LEU A 89 -20.17 20.26 19.17
CA LEU A 89 -19.71 21.41 18.39
C LEU A 89 -19.38 22.63 19.27
N ASP A 90 -20.09 22.81 20.40
CA ASP A 90 -19.78 23.86 21.38
C ASP A 90 -18.40 23.61 22.06
N LYS A 91 -17.94 22.35 22.14
CA LYS A 91 -16.69 21.95 22.81
C LYS A 91 -15.52 21.73 21.84
N LYS A 92 -15.77 21.19 20.65
CA LYS A 92 -14.75 20.71 19.70
C LYS A 92 -14.79 21.52 18.40
N LYS A 93 -13.62 21.84 17.85
CA LYS A 93 -13.48 22.54 16.56
C LYS A 93 -13.94 21.69 15.36
N TYR A 94 -13.77 20.38 15.46
CA TYR A 94 -14.15 19.41 14.43
C TYR A 94 -14.96 18.29 15.10
N VAL A 95 -16.12 17.97 14.53
CA VAL A 95 -17.02 16.94 15.06
C VAL A 95 -17.53 16.07 13.92
N SER A 96 -17.36 14.76 14.08
CA SER A 96 -18.06 13.72 13.32
C SER A 96 -18.71 12.77 14.32
N LEU A 97 -20.04 12.63 14.28
CA LEU A 97 -20.77 11.72 15.17
C LEU A 97 -20.40 10.28 14.91
N ALA A 98 -20.11 9.93 13.66
CA ALA A 98 -19.61 8.60 13.33
C ALA A 98 -18.27 8.31 14.01
N ARG A 99 -17.36 9.29 14.06
CA ARG A 99 -16.08 9.18 14.78
C ARG A 99 -16.27 9.04 16.28
N GLU A 100 -17.11 9.88 16.88
CA GLU A 100 -17.35 9.88 18.33
C GLU A 100 -18.00 8.55 18.78
N ARG A 101 -18.94 8.01 18.01
CA ARG A 101 -19.54 6.69 18.27
C ARG A 101 -18.54 5.53 18.15
N ARG A 102 -17.58 5.61 17.21
CA ARG A 102 -16.49 4.61 17.10
C ARG A 102 -15.61 4.64 18.35
N ARG A 103 -15.22 5.84 18.81
CA ARG A 103 -14.41 6.03 20.02
C ARG A 103 -15.11 5.50 21.28
N GLN A 104 -16.41 5.80 21.43
CA GLN A 104 -17.20 5.29 22.56
C GLN A 104 -17.22 3.76 22.58
N LYS A 105 -17.42 3.11 21.42
CA LYS A 105 -17.37 1.64 21.31
C LYS A 105 -15.99 1.06 21.62
N GLU A 106 -14.92 1.74 21.21
CA GLU A 106 -13.54 1.33 21.52
C GLU A 106 -13.25 1.44 23.03
N GLN A 107 -13.72 2.50 23.68
CA GLN A 107 -13.61 2.68 25.14
C GLN A 107 -14.45 1.66 25.93
N GLU A 108 -15.66 1.33 25.49
CA GLU A 108 -16.51 0.30 26.10
C GLU A 108 -15.93 -1.12 25.94
N SER A 109 -15.10 -1.35 24.92
CA SER A 109 -14.51 -2.67 24.61
C SER A 109 -13.23 -3.01 25.40
N GLY A 110 -12.78 -2.14 26.32
CA GLY A 110 -11.76 -2.48 27.32
C GLY A 110 -10.31 -2.51 26.84
N ALA A 111 -9.91 -1.63 25.91
CA ALA A 111 -8.51 -1.43 25.56
C ALA A 111 -7.84 -0.40 26.50
N ASP A 112 -6.99 -0.90 27.41
CA ASP A 112 -6.03 -0.21 28.28
C ASP A 112 -6.49 1.07 29.00
N GLN A 113 -6.91 0.87 30.25
CA GLN A 113 -6.76 1.88 31.30
C GLN A 113 -5.26 2.01 31.65
N THR A 114 -4.59 2.97 31.02
CA THR A 114 -3.35 3.55 31.55
C THR A 114 -3.55 5.05 31.65
N GLU A 115 -3.58 5.53 32.90
CA GLU A 115 -3.40 6.89 33.41
C GLU A 115 -3.66 8.07 32.45
N GLY A 116 -4.73 8.82 32.73
CA GLY A 116 -4.98 10.15 32.17
C GLY A 116 -6.44 10.40 31.80
N ALA A 117 -7.34 10.44 32.78
CA ALA A 117 -8.76 10.72 32.55
C ALA A 117 -9.06 12.17 32.07
N ASP A 118 -8.04 13.03 31.96
CA ASP A 118 -8.17 14.44 31.57
C ASP A 118 -7.76 14.73 30.11
N THR A 119 -7.26 13.76 29.34
CA THR A 119 -6.77 13.98 27.95
C THR A 119 -7.74 13.54 26.85
N ALA A 120 -8.90 12.96 27.18
CA ALA A 120 -9.85 12.44 26.19
C ALA A 120 -10.67 13.52 25.44
N GLU A 121 -10.60 14.80 25.84
CA GLU A 121 -11.40 15.87 25.21
C GLU A 121 -10.71 16.56 24.01
N GLN A 122 -9.41 16.39 23.82
CA GLN A 122 -8.67 17.06 22.74
C GLN A 122 -8.29 16.09 21.63
N ASP A 123 -8.72 16.39 20.41
CA ASP A 123 -8.19 15.70 19.23
C ASP A 123 -6.67 15.90 19.16
N ASP A 124 -5.93 14.80 19.10
CA ASP A 124 -4.49 14.82 18.90
C ASP A 124 -4.16 15.23 17.46
N TYR A 125 -3.90 16.52 17.27
CA TYR A 125 -3.40 17.10 16.03
C TYR A 125 -1.87 17.16 15.98
N SER A 126 -1.16 16.48 16.90
CA SER A 126 0.32 16.50 16.93
C SER A 126 0.95 16.02 15.63
N ASP A 127 0.24 15.19 14.87
CA ASP A 127 0.67 14.73 13.56
C ASP A 127 0.53 15.76 12.44
N TYR A 128 -0.32 16.79 12.60
CA TYR A 128 -0.59 17.85 11.62
C TYR A 128 -0.50 19.23 12.32
N PRO A 129 0.71 19.65 12.72
CA PRO A 129 0.91 20.81 13.59
C PRO A 129 0.54 22.14 12.94
N LEU A 130 0.40 22.18 11.61
CA LEU A 130 0.20 23.39 10.81
C LEU A 130 -1.15 23.27 10.10
N LEU A 131 -2.15 23.94 10.67
CA LEU A 131 -3.55 23.77 10.29
C LEU A 131 -3.96 24.67 9.11
N SER A 132 -3.13 25.66 8.77
CA SER A 132 -3.35 26.56 7.64
C SER A 132 -2.19 26.55 6.64
N PRO A 133 -2.47 26.75 5.34
CA PRO A 133 -1.42 26.91 4.33
C PRO A 133 -0.46 28.07 4.62
N THR A 134 -0.94 29.12 5.29
CA THR A 134 -0.12 30.27 5.72
C THR A 134 0.86 29.88 6.82
N GLU A 135 0.41 29.18 7.86
CA GLU A 135 1.31 28.68 8.91
C GLU A 135 2.32 27.67 8.35
N ALA A 136 1.91 26.83 7.40
CA ALA A 136 2.81 25.92 6.71
C ALA A 136 3.87 26.65 5.89
N ALA A 137 3.48 27.72 5.19
CA ALA A 137 4.41 28.57 4.44
C ALA A 137 5.39 29.30 5.37
N ASP A 138 4.91 29.85 6.48
CA ASP A 138 5.74 30.55 7.47
C ASP A 138 6.72 29.59 8.16
N ALA A 139 6.29 28.37 8.49
CA ALA A 139 7.15 27.33 9.05
C ALA A 139 8.25 26.91 8.06
N TRP A 140 7.91 26.73 6.77
CA TRP A 140 8.89 26.43 5.73
C TRP A 140 9.89 27.59 5.54
N MET A 141 9.40 28.84 5.49
CA MET A 141 10.26 30.03 5.44
C MET A 141 11.18 30.16 6.67
N SER A 142 10.77 29.60 7.81
CA SER A 142 11.55 29.56 9.05
C SER A 142 12.54 28.38 9.11
N GLY A 143 12.67 27.60 8.04
CA GLY A 143 13.65 26.52 7.93
C GLY A 143 13.09 25.11 8.19
N MET A 144 11.76 24.94 8.27
CA MET A 144 11.15 23.60 8.31
C MET A 144 11.21 22.96 6.91
N SER A 145 11.65 21.71 6.83
CA SER A 145 11.64 21.00 5.55
C SER A 145 10.22 20.67 5.08
N LEU A 146 10.03 20.67 3.76
CA LEU A 146 8.82 20.18 3.11
C LEU A 146 8.49 18.74 3.49
N PHE A 147 9.50 17.91 3.76
CA PHE A 147 9.30 16.52 4.18
C PHE A 147 8.61 16.42 5.56
N ASP A 148 8.83 17.41 6.42
CA ASP A 148 8.28 17.47 7.77
C ASP A 148 6.90 18.14 7.82
N LEU A 149 6.53 18.88 6.77
CA LEU A 149 5.18 19.44 6.59
C LEU A 149 4.10 18.36 6.36
N LYS A 150 4.51 17.12 6.07
CA LYS A 150 3.62 15.96 5.80
C LYS A 150 2.53 16.25 4.76
N MET A 151 2.85 17.04 3.73
CA MET A 151 1.92 17.33 2.65
C MET A 151 1.54 16.05 1.88
N PRO A 152 0.24 15.78 1.67
CA PRO A 152 -0.21 14.66 0.86
C PRO A 152 0.39 14.72 -0.57
N GLY A 153 0.75 13.56 -1.11
CA GLY A 153 1.25 13.43 -2.49
C GLY A 153 2.76 13.64 -2.69
N VAL A 154 3.46 14.28 -1.74
CA VAL A 154 4.91 14.49 -1.79
C VAL A 154 5.65 13.15 -1.55
N MET A 155 6.83 12.95 -2.16
CA MET A 155 7.71 11.82 -1.82
C MET A 155 8.37 12.06 -0.47
N THR A 156 8.47 11.05 0.40
CA THR A 156 9.22 11.22 1.65
C THR A 156 10.73 11.27 1.36
N ALA A 157 11.51 11.82 2.28
CA ALA A 157 12.97 11.88 2.15
C ALA A 157 13.56 10.48 1.90
N GLU A 158 13.08 9.46 2.63
CA GLU A 158 13.54 8.08 2.48
C GLU A 158 13.17 7.49 1.12
N GLU A 159 11.99 7.84 0.58
CA GLU A 159 11.59 7.40 -0.74
C GLU A 159 12.46 8.01 -1.84
N ILE A 160 12.97 9.22 -1.64
CA ILE A 160 13.88 9.87 -2.58
C ILE A 160 15.24 9.21 -2.52
N GLU A 161 15.81 9.00 -1.33
CA GLU A 161 17.10 8.33 -1.17
C GLU A 161 17.11 6.91 -1.73
N GLU A 162 16.02 6.15 -1.57
CA GLU A 162 15.94 4.77 -2.04
C GLU A 162 15.71 4.67 -3.56
N LYS A 163 14.91 5.59 -4.13
CA LYS A 163 14.37 5.42 -5.50
C LYS A 163 15.00 6.34 -6.51
N ILE A 164 15.67 7.40 -6.09
CA ILE A 164 16.15 8.46 -6.97
C ILE A 164 17.62 8.75 -6.67
N ASP A 165 18.47 8.45 -7.65
CA ASP A 165 19.85 8.90 -7.62
C ASP A 165 19.89 10.40 -7.96
N LEU A 166 19.94 11.23 -6.92
CA LEU A 166 20.09 12.67 -7.07
C LEU A 166 21.51 13.06 -7.52
N ALA A 167 22.52 12.25 -7.23
CA ALA A 167 23.94 12.61 -7.40
C ALA A 167 24.31 12.78 -8.88
N THR A 168 23.82 11.88 -9.73
CA THR A 168 24.10 11.85 -11.18
C THR A 168 23.14 12.72 -12.00
N MET A 169 22.23 13.46 -11.37
CA MET A 169 21.30 14.31 -12.11
C MET A 169 22.03 15.49 -12.77
N PRO A 170 21.80 15.74 -14.07
CA PRO A 170 22.41 16.86 -14.76
C PRO A 170 21.80 18.19 -14.31
N PHE A 171 22.63 19.09 -13.82
CA PHE A 171 22.31 20.45 -13.41
C PHE A 171 23.00 21.46 -14.31
N ARG A 172 22.26 22.49 -14.73
CA ARG A 172 22.78 23.55 -15.59
C ARG A 172 23.27 24.73 -14.74
N ALA A 173 24.58 24.79 -14.53
CA ALA A 173 25.25 25.93 -13.90
C ALA A 173 25.76 26.89 -14.99
N GLY A 174 24.96 27.92 -15.31
CA GLY A 174 25.23 28.86 -16.40
C GLY A 174 25.23 28.17 -17.77
N ASN A 175 26.38 28.15 -18.46
CA ASN A 175 26.54 27.51 -19.77
C ASN A 175 27.11 26.08 -19.70
N ARG A 176 27.35 25.53 -18.51
CA ARG A 176 27.87 24.17 -18.34
C ARG A 176 26.80 23.26 -17.76
N LEU A 177 26.79 22.02 -18.24
CA LEU A 177 26.03 20.93 -17.63
C LEU A 177 27.00 20.18 -16.73
N VAL A 178 26.67 20.06 -15.45
CA VAL A 178 27.47 19.37 -14.43
C VAL A 178 26.56 18.39 -13.68
N GLU A 179 27.09 17.34 -13.09
CA GLU A 179 26.28 16.47 -12.22
C GLU A 179 26.14 17.14 -10.85
N LEU A 180 25.05 16.84 -10.12
CA LEU A 180 24.82 17.45 -8.81
C LEU A 180 25.89 17.09 -7.77
N GLN A 181 26.50 15.90 -7.88
CA GLN A 181 27.64 15.51 -7.07
C GLN A 181 28.89 16.37 -7.28
N ASP A 182 29.00 17.03 -8.44
CA ASP A 182 30.14 17.91 -8.74
C ASP A 182 30.00 19.28 -8.05
N LEU A 183 28.86 19.55 -7.40
CA LEU A 183 28.64 20.78 -6.65
C LEU A 183 29.35 20.73 -5.30
N VAL A 184 30.04 21.83 -4.98
CA VAL A 184 30.66 22.03 -3.66
C VAL A 184 29.57 21.89 -2.59
N SER A 185 29.84 21.07 -1.56
CA SER A 185 28.95 20.71 -0.44
C SER A 185 27.93 19.59 -0.66
N TRP A 186 27.89 18.92 -1.82
CA TRP A 186 26.96 17.82 -2.07
C TRP A 186 27.08 16.68 -1.03
N ASP A 187 28.29 16.14 -0.83
CA ASP A 187 28.51 14.99 0.07
C ASP A 187 28.28 15.30 1.55
N SER A 188 28.41 16.58 1.94
CA SER A 188 28.22 17.05 3.32
C SER A 188 26.82 17.58 3.61
N SER A 189 25.91 17.55 2.63
CA SER A 189 24.57 18.16 2.73
C SER A 189 23.48 17.16 3.13
N ASP A 190 22.55 17.61 3.98
CA ASP A 190 21.42 16.82 4.47
C ASP A 190 20.20 17.03 3.55
N LEU A 191 19.53 15.93 3.17
CA LEU A 191 18.31 15.95 2.38
C LEU A 191 17.14 16.62 3.11
N ARG A 192 17.12 16.58 4.44
CA ARG A 192 16.07 17.21 5.26
C ARG A 192 16.37 18.65 5.64
N ASP A 193 17.48 19.22 5.19
CA ASP A 193 17.78 20.64 5.39
C ASP A 193 17.35 21.44 4.14
N PRO A 194 16.27 22.25 4.20
CA PRO A 194 15.75 22.99 3.05
C PRO A 194 16.74 24.04 2.50
N HIS A 195 17.78 24.39 3.27
CA HIS A 195 18.82 25.34 2.85
C HIS A 195 20.06 24.67 2.25
N SER A 196 20.13 23.34 2.30
CA SER A 196 21.22 22.58 1.70
C SER A 196 20.94 22.32 0.21
N ILE A 197 21.99 22.12 -0.59
CA ILE A 197 21.84 21.79 -2.03
C ILE A 197 21.06 20.48 -2.21
N ARG A 198 21.35 19.46 -1.39
CA ARG A 198 20.60 18.19 -1.41
C ARG A 198 19.14 18.39 -1.00
N GLY A 199 18.85 19.18 0.03
CA GLY A 199 17.48 19.42 0.46
C GLY A 199 16.68 20.23 -0.54
N MET A 200 17.26 21.30 -1.11
CA MET A 200 16.60 22.07 -2.19
C MET A 200 16.27 21.20 -3.41
N VAL A 201 17.23 20.41 -3.88
CA VAL A 201 17.00 19.47 -4.99
C VAL A 201 16.01 18.39 -4.59
N GLY A 202 16.14 17.85 -3.37
CA GLY A 202 15.27 16.84 -2.80
C GLY A 202 13.82 17.28 -2.78
N GLU A 203 13.53 18.44 -2.19
CA GLU A 203 12.19 19.04 -2.15
C GLU A 203 11.65 19.34 -3.55
N MET A 204 12.49 19.84 -4.46
CA MET A 204 12.12 20.08 -5.85
C MET A 204 11.74 18.78 -6.58
N VAL A 205 12.51 17.72 -6.39
CA VAL A 205 12.25 16.40 -6.96
C VAL A 205 11.02 15.75 -6.32
N ALA A 206 10.83 15.94 -5.01
CA ALA A 206 9.65 15.50 -4.28
C ALA A 206 8.35 16.10 -4.82
N CYS A 207 8.44 17.34 -5.30
CA CYS A 207 7.35 18.13 -5.88
C CYS A 207 7.27 18.05 -7.40
N ARG A 208 8.04 17.17 -8.06
CA ARG A 208 8.07 17.13 -9.52
C ARG A 208 6.67 16.81 -10.05
N PRO A 209 6.01 17.74 -10.77
CA PRO A 209 4.64 17.54 -11.19
C PRO A 209 4.58 16.43 -12.25
N ILE A 210 3.51 15.64 -12.20
CA ILE A 210 3.18 14.72 -13.29
C ILE A 210 2.87 15.58 -14.51
N LYS A 211 3.72 15.47 -15.55
CA LYS A 211 3.58 16.27 -16.76
C LYS A 211 2.21 16.00 -17.40
N ASN A 212 1.48 17.06 -17.75
CA ASN A 212 0.14 17.00 -18.35
C ASN A 212 -0.91 16.31 -17.46
N LEU A 213 -0.75 16.32 -16.13
CA LEU A 213 -1.82 15.88 -15.23
C LEU A 213 -3.04 16.79 -15.43
N PRO A 214 -4.23 16.24 -15.73
CA PRO A 214 -5.42 17.04 -15.92
C PRO A 214 -5.87 17.66 -14.59
N GLU A 215 -6.33 18.91 -14.60
CA GLU A 215 -6.89 19.56 -13.40
C GLU A 215 -8.18 18.87 -12.93
N THR A 216 -8.98 18.35 -13.87
CA THR A 216 -10.21 17.61 -13.59
C THR A 216 -10.38 16.43 -14.53
N ILE A 217 -11.04 15.38 -14.05
CA ILE A 217 -11.49 14.24 -14.85
C ILE A 217 -12.99 14.06 -14.62
N THR A 218 -13.70 13.54 -15.62
CA THR A 218 -15.12 13.20 -15.51
C THR A 218 -15.28 11.70 -15.60
N VAL A 219 -15.75 11.07 -14.52
CA VAL A 219 -15.99 9.64 -14.43
C VAL A 219 -17.37 9.41 -13.84
N SER A 220 -18.13 8.47 -14.39
CA SER A 220 -19.46 8.13 -13.87
C SER A 220 -19.36 7.54 -12.46
N ALA A 221 -20.33 7.84 -11.59
CA ALA A 221 -20.41 7.25 -10.26
C ALA A 221 -20.52 5.71 -10.29
N ASP A 222 -21.17 5.17 -11.34
CA ASP A 222 -21.36 3.73 -11.56
C ASP A 222 -20.17 3.05 -12.25
N ALA A 223 -19.21 3.82 -12.74
CA ALA A 223 -18.01 3.28 -13.35
C ALA A 223 -17.13 2.56 -12.33
N SER A 224 -16.31 1.63 -12.82
CA SER A 224 -15.26 1.04 -12.00
C SER A 224 -14.16 2.04 -11.65
N THR A 225 -13.54 1.92 -10.49
CA THR A 225 -12.39 2.74 -10.08
C THR A 225 -11.21 2.66 -11.04
N ALA A 226 -11.05 1.58 -11.82
CA ALA A 226 -10.07 1.50 -12.90
C ALA A 226 -10.20 2.63 -13.94
N GLN A 227 -11.41 3.13 -14.21
CA GLN A 227 -11.61 4.22 -15.17
C GLN A 227 -10.96 5.54 -14.73
N ILE A 228 -10.88 5.79 -13.42
CA ILE A 228 -10.14 6.94 -12.88
C ILE A 228 -8.68 6.86 -13.33
N PHE A 229 -8.05 5.69 -13.20
CA PHE A 229 -6.66 5.48 -13.60
C PHE A 229 -6.50 5.60 -15.12
N GLU A 230 -7.43 5.06 -15.90
CA GLU A 230 -7.40 5.12 -17.38
C GLU A 230 -7.48 6.56 -17.89
N GLU A 231 -8.40 7.38 -17.36
CA GLU A 231 -8.54 8.79 -17.76
C GLU A 231 -7.30 9.61 -17.37
N ILE A 232 -6.79 9.44 -16.15
CA ILE A 232 -5.57 10.12 -15.71
C ILE A 232 -4.37 9.69 -16.56
N ALA A 233 -4.21 8.40 -16.83
CA ALA A 233 -3.13 7.85 -17.65
C ALA A 233 -3.20 8.39 -19.09
N LYS A 234 -4.40 8.44 -19.67
CA LYS A 234 -4.63 8.95 -21.03
C LYS A 234 -4.27 10.42 -21.15
N ALA A 235 -4.67 11.24 -20.18
CA ALA A 235 -4.37 12.68 -20.16
C ALA A 235 -2.87 12.96 -19.90
N SER A 236 -2.31 12.33 -18.87
CA SER A 236 -0.91 12.54 -18.45
C SER A 236 0.11 11.85 -19.37
N ARG A 237 -0.31 10.88 -20.20
CA ARG A 237 0.54 9.97 -20.99
C ARG A 237 1.48 9.11 -20.12
N PHE A 238 1.06 8.79 -18.90
CA PHE A 238 1.71 7.81 -18.05
C PHE A 238 1.03 6.45 -18.14
N SER A 239 1.77 5.38 -17.82
CA SER A 239 1.16 4.06 -17.67
C SER A 239 0.30 4.01 -16.41
N ILE A 240 -0.89 3.40 -16.50
CA ILE A 240 -1.77 3.13 -15.35
C ILE A 240 -1.06 2.44 -14.18
N HIS A 241 -0.01 1.65 -14.45
CA HIS A 241 0.72 0.93 -13.42
C HIS A 241 1.70 1.81 -12.65
N ARG A 242 2.12 2.95 -13.21
CA ARG A 242 2.97 3.93 -12.54
C ARG A 242 2.19 4.87 -11.63
N LEU A 243 0.87 4.94 -11.77
CA LEU A 243 0.05 5.88 -11.03
C LEU A 243 -0.46 5.25 -9.72
N ARG A 244 -0.34 6.01 -8.63
CA ARG A 244 -1.07 5.77 -7.38
C ARG A 244 -2.04 6.93 -7.19
N VAL A 245 -3.31 6.62 -6.97
CA VAL A 245 -4.34 7.62 -6.72
C VAL A 245 -4.86 7.48 -5.29
N THR A 246 -4.90 8.58 -4.56
CA THR A 246 -5.46 8.66 -3.19
C THR A 246 -6.59 9.67 -3.15
N LYS A 247 -7.53 9.51 -2.21
CA LYS A 247 -8.57 10.51 -2.01
C LYS A 247 -7.95 11.71 -1.30
N GLY A 248 -8.24 12.92 -1.76
CA GLY A 248 -7.79 14.14 -1.09
C GLY A 248 -8.47 14.39 0.26
N SER A 249 -9.59 13.71 0.54
CA SER A 249 -10.34 13.86 1.80
C SER A 249 -9.65 13.20 3.01
N ASP A 250 -9.06 12.02 2.82
CA ASP A 250 -8.53 11.19 3.91
C ASP A 250 -7.18 10.53 3.58
N GLY A 251 -6.61 10.78 2.40
CA GLY A 251 -5.36 10.16 1.93
C GLY A 251 -5.47 8.66 1.64
N SER A 252 -6.67 8.06 1.72
CA SER A 252 -6.85 6.63 1.52
C SER A 252 -6.64 6.25 0.05
N PRO A 253 -6.00 5.09 -0.23
CA PRO A 253 -5.72 4.67 -1.60
C PRO A 253 -6.98 4.21 -2.32
N ILE A 254 -7.17 4.68 -3.56
CA ILE A 254 -8.22 4.20 -4.46
C ILE A 254 -7.68 2.96 -5.18
N PRO A 255 -8.36 1.80 -5.10
CA PRO A 255 -7.88 0.59 -5.77
C PRO A 255 -8.05 0.71 -7.29
N ASN A 256 -7.02 0.37 -8.06
CA ASN A 256 -7.14 0.21 -9.51
C ASN A 256 -7.76 -1.17 -9.82
N THR A 257 -9.09 -1.26 -9.82
CA THR A 257 -9.83 -2.50 -10.06
C THR A 257 -11.12 -2.26 -10.84
N LYS A 258 -11.60 -3.30 -11.51
CA LYS A 258 -12.89 -3.29 -12.23
C LYS A 258 -14.08 -3.60 -11.31
N ASP A 259 -13.80 -4.15 -10.12
CA ASP A 259 -14.82 -4.71 -9.24
C ASP A 259 -15.42 -3.70 -8.23
N VAL A 260 -14.79 -2.53 -8.08
CA VAL A 260 -15.22 -1.48 -7.13
C VAL A 260 -15.72 -0.30 -7.93
N LYS A 261 -16.91 0.23 -7.60
CA LYS A 261 -17.42 1.43 -8.27
C LYS A 261 -16.81 2.69 -7.66
N VAL A 262 -16.76 3.78 -8.44
CA VAL A 262 -16.32 5.09 -7.95
C VAL A 262 -17.18 5.52 -6.76
N TYR A 263 -18.50 5.33 -6.82
CA TYR A 263 -19.41 5.68 -5.74
C TYR A 263 -19.08 4.99 -4.40
N ASP A 264 -18.70 3.71 -4.44
CA ASP A 264 -18.39 2.88 -3.25
C ASP A 264 -17.14 3.37 -2.52
N THR A 265 -16.28 4.12 -3.20
CA THR A 265 -15.09 4.71 -2.58
C THR A 265 -15.42 5.95 -1.74
N GLY A 266 -16.64 6.47 -1.80
CA GLY A 266 -17.03 7.73 -1.14
C GLY A 266 -16.68 8.98 -1.94
N LEU A 267 -16.07 8.85 -3.12
CA LEU A 267 -15.89 9.98 -4.05
C LEU A 267 -17.24 10.47 -4.56
N ARG A 268 -17.39 11.79 -4.64
CA ARG A 268 -18.58 12.50 -5.11
C ARG A 268 -18.17 13.56 -6.14
N ASN A 269 -19.16 14.28 -6.66
CA ASN A 269 -18.90 15.36 -7.60
C ASN A 269 -17.94 16.39 -6.97
N LYS A 270 -16.90 16.78 -7.73
CA LYS A 270 -15.83 17.69 -7.27
C LYS A 270 -14.99 17.19 -6.08
N SER A 271 -14.99 15.89 -5.78
CA SER A 271 -14.02 15.34 -4.82
C SER A 271 -12.59 15.50 -5.32
N ALA A 272 -11.68 15.89 -4.43
CA ALA A 272 -10.25 15.94 -4.71
C ALA A 272 -9.64 14.53 -4.73
N VAL A 273 -8.71 14.31 -5.67
CA VAL A 273 -7.88 13.10 -5.74
C VAL A 273 -6.44 13.50 -5.97
N ASP A 274 -5.52 12.87 -5.25
CA ASP A 274 -4.09 13.09 -5.44
C ASP A 274 -3.50 11.97 -6.29
N VAL A 275 -2.60 12.34 -7.20
CA VAL A 275 -1.97 11.41 -8.12
C VAL A 275 -0.46 11.45 -7.90
N LYS A 276 0.12 10.28 -7.62
CA LYS A 276 1.56 10.10 -7.43
C LYS A 276 2.14 9.16 -8.49
N ASP A 277 3.26 9.55 -9.08
CA ASP A 277 4.05 8.68 -9.96
C ASP A 277 5.00 7.82 -9.13
N LEU A 278 4.88 6.49 -9.26
CA LEU A 278 5.66 5.49 -8.55
C LEU A 278 7.01 5.19 -9.22
N GLY A 279 7.35 5.85 -10.33
CA GLY A 279 8.54 5.51 -11.12
C GLY A 279 8.32 4.29 -12.03
N PRO A 280 9.35 3.83 -12.76
CA PRO A 280 9.26 2.63 -13.59
C PRO A 280 8.80 1.40 -12.81
N GLN A 281 7.80 0.70 -13.34
CA GLN A 281 7.18 -0.46 -12.70
C GLN A 281 7.34 -1.71 -13.57
N ILE A 282 7.45 -2.87 -12.93
CA ILE A 282 7.49 -4.18 -13.59
C ILE A 282 6.42 -5.10 -12.99
N SER A 283 5.83 -5.98 -13.81
CA SER A 283 4.80 -6.91 -13.34
C SER A 283 5.37 -7.93 -12.36
N TRP A 284 4.63 -8.25 -11.29
CA TRP A 284 5.04 -9.31 -10.35
C TRP A 284 5.25 -10.64 -11.05
N ARG A 285 4.41 -10.97 -12.04
CA ARG A 285 4.55 -12.19 -12.84
C ARG A 285 5.92 -12.25 -13.53
N THR A 286 6.35 -11.16 -14.17
CA THR A 286 7.67 -11.07 -14.82
C THR A 286 8.79 -11.23 -13.79
N VAL A 287 8.65 -10.60 -12.62
CA VAL A 287 9.64 -10.69 -11.55
C VAL A 287 9.83 -12.12 -11.08
N PHE A 288 8.74 -12.83 -10.76
CA PHE A 288 8.82 -14.23 -10.33
C PHE A 288 9.41 -15.15 -11.41
N ILE A 289 9.09 -14.92 -12.69
CA ILE A 289 9.73 -15.66 -13.79
C ILE A 289 11.24 -15.41 -13.80
N VAL A 290 11.70 -14.16 -13.74
CA VAL A 290 13.14 -13.87 -13.76
C VAL A 290 13.84 -14.43 -12.51
N GLU A 291 13.19 -14.34 -11.34
CA GLU A 291 13.71 -14.89 -10.08
C GLU A 291 13.95 -16.41 -10.17
N TYR A 292 13.01 -17.18 -10.72
CA TYR A 292 13.07 -18.64 -10.77
C TYR A 292 13.81 -19.19 -12.00
N LEU A 293 13.82 -18.45 -13.11
CA LEU A 293 14.54 -18.82 -14.32
C LEU A 293 16.06 -18.91 -14.07
N GLY A 294 16.60 -18.07 -13.18
CA GLY A 294 18.02 -18.11 -12.82
C GLY A 294 18.48 -19.48 -12.34
N PRO A 295 18.02 -19.95 -11.16
CA PRO A 295 18.36 -21.30 -10.69
C PRO A 295 18.01 -22.40 -11.70
N LEU A 296 16.87 -22.29 -12.39
CA LEU A 296 16.45 -23.26 -13.40
C LEU A 296 17.47 -23.43 -14.54
N LEU A 297 18.15 -22.35 -14.94
CA LEU A 297 19.20 -22.39 -15.96
C LEU A 297 20.58 -22.70 -15.36
N ILE A 298 20.91 -22.10 -14.22
CA ILE A 298 22.24 -22.22 -13.59
C ILE A 298 22.53 -23.66 -13.18
N HIS A 299 21.55 -24.39 -12.62
CA HIS A 299 21.74 -25.77 -12.19
C HIS A 299 22.19 -26.70 -13.33
N PRO A 300 21.46 -26.79 -14.47
CA PRO A 300 21.91 -27.51 -15.66
C PRO A 300 23.25 -27.02 -16.20
N LEU A 301 23.46 -25.70 -16.27
CA LEU A 301 24.71 -25.11 -16.80
C LEU A 301 25.93 -25.57 -16.01
N ILE A 302 25.88 -25.53 -14.67
CA ILE A 302 27.00 -25.99 -13.84
C ILE A 302 27.14 -27.53 -13.89
N TYR A 303 26.03 -28.27 -13.90
CA TYR A 303 26.06 -29.73 -13.94
C TYR A 303 26.67 -30.27 -15.24
N PHE A 304 26.27 -29.76 -16.41
CA PHE A 304 26.83 -30.17 -17.70
C PHE A 304 28.18 -29.50 -17.97
N GLY A 305 28.41 -28.31 -17.41
CA GLY A 305 29.69 -27.59 -17.46
C GLY A 305 30.78 -28.15 -16.54
N ARG A 306 30.53 -29.26 -15.82
CA ARG A 306 31.48 -29.87 -14.87
C ARG A 306 32.92 -30.04 -15.42
N PRO A 307 33.14 -30.49 -16.67
CA PRO A 307 34.50 -30.62 -17.21
C PRO A 307 35.24 -29.28 -17.31
N LEU A 308 34.53 -28.20 -17.65
CA LEU A 308 35.11 -26.86 -17.76
C LEU A 308 35.31 -26.21 -16.39
N ILE A 309 34.34 -26.36 -15.49
CA ILE A 309 34.33 -25.67 -14.19
C ILE A 309 35.25 -26.34 -13.18
N TYR A 310 35.28 -27.68 -13.13
CA TYR A 310 36.06 -28.43 -12.13
C TYR A 310 37.23 -29.22 -12.73
N GLY A 311 37.47 -29.14 -14.04
CA GLY A 311 38.54 -29.88 -14.70
C GLY A 311 38.39 -31.41 -14.59
N THR A 312 37.17 -31.92 -14.46
CA THR A 312 36.91 -33.35 -14.23
C THR A 312 36.28 -34.04 -15.44
N SER A 313 36.80 -35.22 -15.78
CA SER A 313 36.20 -36.11 -16.79
C SER A 313 35.32 -37.20 -16.16
N ALA A 314 35.22 -37.24 -14.82
CA ALA A 314 34.42 -38.25 -14.14
C ALA A 314 32.91 -37.97 -14.33
N PRO A 315 32.09 -38.99 -14.63
CA PRO A 315 30.65 -38.80 -14.73
C PRO A 315 30.05 -38.32 -13.41
N PRO A 316 28.96 -37.56 -13.45
CA PRO A 316 28.25 -37.13 -12.24
C PRO A 316 27.70 -38.33 -11.48
N SER A 317 27.72 -38.27 -10.15
CA SER A 317 27.20 -39.35 -9.32
C SER A 317 25.67 -39.45 -9.39
N GLN A 318 25.12 -40.55 -8.88
CA GLN A 318 23.67 -40.73 -8.74
C GLN A 318 23.03 -39.63 -7.88
N LEU A 319 23.65 -39.26 -6.74
CA LEU A 319 23.11 -38.23 -5.86
C LEU A 319 23.19 -36.84 -6.51
N GLN A 320 24.28 -36.52 -7.24
CA GLN A 320 24.41 -35.26 -7.97
C GLN A 320 23.30 -35.12 -9.04
N THR A 321 23.04 -36.22 -9.76
CA THR A 321 21.98 -36.28 -10.77
C THR A 321 20.59 -36.14 -10.14
N LEU A 322 20.36 -36.80 -9.00
CA LEU A 322 19.11 -36.67 -8.25
C LEU A 322 18.90 -35.25 -7.71
N THR A 323 19.96 -34.61 -7.18
CA THR A 323 19.90 -33.20 -6.74
C THR A 323 19.57 -32.28 -7.89
N LEU A 324 20.17 -32.47 -9.08
CA LEU A 324 19.79 -31.71 -10.28
C LEU A 324 18.31 -31.89 -10.60
N ALA A 325 17.83 -33.13 -10.67
CA ALA A 325 16.45 -33.41 -11.00
C ALA A 325 15.47 -32.75 -10.01
N MET A 326 15.76 -32.80 -8.71
CA MET A 326 14.95 -32.16 -7.68
C MET A 326 14.95 -30.63 -7.80
N CYS A 327 16.12 -29.99 -7.97
CA CYS A 327 16.19 -28.54 -8.13
C CYS A 327 15.47 -28.07 -9.41
N VAL A 328 15.71 -28.74 -10.55
CA VAL A 328 15.04 -28.42 -11.81
C VAL A 328 13.53 -28.62 -11.69
N PHE A 329 13.08 -29.72 -11.07
CA PHE A 329 11.65 -29.95 -10.84
C PHE A 329 11.03 -28.86 -9.96
N HIS A 330 11.66 -28.50 -8.85
CA HIS A 330 11.22 -27.43 -7.96
C HIS A 330 11.03 -26.13 -8.75
N PHE A 331 12.07 -25.65 -9.44
CA PHE A 331 12.00 -24.37 -10.15
C PHE A 331 11.08 -24.42 -11.37
N ALA A 332 11.03 -25.51 -12.12
CA ALA A 332 10.07 -25.66 -13.23
C ALA A 332 8.61 -25.63 -12.73
N LYS A 333 8.34 -26.25 -11.57
CA LYS A 333 7.03 -26.19 -10.93
C LYS A 333 6.73 -24.77 -10.43
N ARG A 334 7.71 -24.03 -9.90
CA ARG A 334 7.55 -22.61 -9.50
C ARG A 334 7.25 -21.71 -10.70
N GLU A 335 7.88 -21.94 -11.86
CA GLU A 335 7.56 -21.25 -13.11
C GLU A 335 6.12 -21.56 -13.56
N PHE A 336 5.74 -22.84 -13.56
CA PHE A 336 4.37 -23.25 -13.86
C PHE A 336 3.34 -22.58 -12.93
N GLU A 337 3.59 -22.59 -11.62
CA GLU A 337 2.72 -21.93 -10.64
C GLU A 337 2.61 -20.43 -10.89
N THR A 338 3.72 -19.76 -11.23
CA THR A 338 3.76 -18.34 -11.54
C THR A 338 2.92 -17.99 -12.78
N LEU A 339 2.94 -18.86 -13.80
CA LEU A 339 2.22 -18.65 -15.04
C LEU A 339 0.72 -18.97 -14.94
N PHE A 340 0.33 -20.01 -14.17
CA PHE A 340 -1.00 -20.59 -14.24
C PHE A 340 -1.78 -20.66 -12.91
N VAL A 341 -1.09 -20.52 -11.77
CA VAL A 341 -1.69 -20.68 -10.43
C VAL A 341 -1.77 -19.35 -9.68
N HIS A 342 -0.68 -18.59 -9.60
CA HIS A 342 -0.61 -17.40 -8.76
C HIS A 342 -1.54 -16.27 -9.23
N ARG A 343 -2.17 -15.61 -8.27
CA ARG A 343 -2.96 -14.37 -8.46
C ARG A 343 -2.37 -13.27 -7.57
N PHE A 344 -1.69 -12.30 -8.18
CA PHE A 344 -1.01 -11.22 -7.45
C PHE A 344 -2.00 -10.17 -6.93
N SER A 345 -1.80 -9.66 -5.70
CA SER A 345 -2.65 -8.57 -5.14
C SER A 345 -2.35 -7.20 -5.74
N SER A 346 -1.11 -7.00 -6.15
CA SER A 346 -0.66 -5.80 -6.84
C SER A 346 -0.23 -6.23 -8.24
N ALA A 347 -0.52 -5.42 -9.25
CA ALA A 347 -0.12 -5.74 -10.62
C ALA A 347 1.41 -5.67 -10.78
N THR A 348 2.05 -4.72 -10.11
CA THR A 348 3.46 -4.37 -10.31
C THR A 348 4.22 -4.09 -9.03
N MET A 349 5.55 -3.96 -9.17
CA MET A 349 6.49 -3.44 -8.19
C MET A 349 7.52 -2.50 -8.86
N PRO A 350 8.28 -1.69 -8.09
CA PRO A 350 9.37 -0.88 -8.64
C PRO A 350 10.40 -1.72 -9.40
N ALA A 351 10.77 -1.27 -10.59
CA ALA A 351 11.60 -2.06 -11.52
C ALA A 351 12.98 -2.44 -10.93
N MET A 352 13.63 -1.54 -10.19
CA MET A 352 14.96 -1.79 -9.60
C MET A 352 14.98 -2.92 -8.58
N ASN A 353 13.84 -3.24 -7.95
CA ASN A 353 13.77 -4.34 -7.00
C ASN A 353 14.01 -5.71 -7.66
N ILE A 354 13.88 -5.84 -8.99
CA ILE A 354 14.15 -7.11 -9.69
C ILE A 354 15.59 -7.58 -9.50
N VAL A 355 16.56 -6.65 -9.45
CA VAL A 355 17.97 -6.99 -9.29
C VAL A 355 18.22 -7.56 -7.89
N LYS A 356 17.69 -6.90 -6.87
CA LYS A 356 17.80 -7.34 -5.47
C LYS A 356 17.13 -8.68 -5.25
N ASN A 357 15.90 -8.85 -5.75
CA ASN A 357 15.16 -10.08 -5.57
C ASN A 357 15.82 -11.24 -6.34
N SER A 358 16.17 -11.03 -7.61
CA SER A 358 16.79 -12.07 -8.45
C SER A 358 18.17 -12.43 -7.93
N GLY A 359 18.96 -11.46 -7.47
CA GLY A 359 20.29 -11.68 -6.91
C GLY A 359 20.29 -12.69 -5.76
N HIS A 360 19.31 -12.61 -4.85
CA HIS A 360 19.17 -13.60 -3.77
C HIS A 360 19.02 -15.04 -4.31
N TYR A 361 18.09 -15.27 -5.24
CA TYR A 361 17.85 -16.61 -5.80
C TYR A 361 19.00 -17.08 -6.69
N TRP A 362 19.50 -16.22 -7.58
CA TRP A 362 20.53 -16.57 -8.54
C TRP A 362 21.87 -16.86 -7.86
N LEU A 363 22.24 -16.08 -6.84
CA LEU A 363 23.51 -16.28 -6.13
C LEU A 363 23.41 -17.44 -5.13
N LEU A 364 22.43 -17.42 -4.21
CA LEU A 364 22.39 -18.41 -3.12
C LEU A 364 21.83 -19.75 -3.57
N SER A 365 20.74 -19.75 -4.35
CA SER A 365 20.10 -20.99 -4.82
C SER A 365 20.70 -21.46 -6.14
N GLY A 366 20.95 -20.57 -7.10
CA GLY A 366 21.59 -20.93 -8.36
C GLY A 366 23.05 -21.28 -8.18
N LEU A 367 23.92 -20.26 -8.13
CA LEU A 367 25.38 -20.45 -8.20
C LEU A 367 25.93 -21.20 -6.99
N ASN A 368 25.61 -20.78 -5.77
CA ASN A 368 26.15 -21.39 -4.56
C ASN A 368 25.75 -22.87 -4.44
N LEU A 369 24.46 -23.22 -4.54
CA LEU A 369 24.07 -24.65 -4.46
C LEU A 369 24.67 -25.47 -5.59
N ALA A 370 24.55 -24.99 -6.84
CA ALA A 370 24.99 -25.77 -7.99
C ALA A 370 26.52 -25.97 -7.97
N TYR A 371 27.29 -24.91 -7.66
CA TYR A 371 28.75 -24.99 -7.60
C TYR A 371 29.24 -26.00 -6.54
N TRP A 372 28.67 -26.00 -5.34
CA TRP A 372 29.11 -26.90 -4.28
C TRP A 372 28.51 -28.30 -4.35
N SER A 373 27.35 -28.46 -5.00
CA SER A 373 26.69 -29.77 -5.12
C SER A 373 27.29 -30.63 -6.22
N TYR A 374 27.69 -30.04 -7.35
CA TYR A 374 28.12 -30.78 -8.55
C TYR A 374 29.64 -30.97 -8.68
N GLY A 375 30.42 -30.37 -7.78
CA GLY A 375 31.87 -30.57 -7.74
C GLY A 375 32.28 -32.02 -7.45
N PRO A 376 33.44 -32.47 -7.95
CA PRO A 376 33.91 -33.86 -7.77
C PRO A 376 34.17 -34.22 -6.31
N ASN A 377 34.48 -33.24 -5.45
CA ASN A 377 34.72 -33.42 -4.02
C ASN A 377 33.48 -33.16 -3.16
N SER A 378 32.30 -32.99 -3.76
CA SER A 378 31.09 -32.72 -2.99
C SER A 378 30.65 -33.96 -2.20
N PRO A 379 29.96 -33.80 -1.05
CA PRO A 379 29.37 -34.94 -0.35
C PRO A 379 28.36 -35.74 -1.20
N ALA A 380 27.80 -35.12 -2.23
CA ALA A 380 26.94 -35.77 -3.21
C ALA A 380 27.74 -36.66 -4.19
N ALA A 381 29.03 -36.42 -4.43
CA ALA A 381 29.85 -37.29 -5.26
C ALA A 381 30.09 -38.68 -4.64
N GLY A 382 29.90 -38.81 -3.32
CA GLY A 382 30.06 -40.06 -2.58
C GLY A 382 28.94 -41.07 -2.81
N ARG A 383 29.04 -42.22 -2.12
CA ARG A 383 28.04 -43.30 -2.20
C ARG A 383 26.70 -42.89 -1.59
N PRO A 384 25.56 -43.32 -2.19
CA PRO A 384 24.23 -43.11 -1.63
C PRO A 384 24.04 -43.91 -0.33
N ASN A 385 23.36 -43.32 0.63
CA ASN A 385 22.81 -44.02 1.78
C ASN A 385 21.32 -44.24 1.52
N PRO A 386 20.84 -45.48 1.30
CA PRO A 386 19.46 -45.75 0.91
C PRO A 386 18.43 -45.10 1.83
N ILE A 387 18.64 -45.12 3.15
CA ILE A 387 17.70 -44.57 4.12
C ILE A 387 17.58 -43.05 3.95
N LEU A 388 18.72 -42.35 3.89
CA LEU A 388 18.74 -40.90 3.68
C LEU A 388 18.19 -40.52 2.30
N THR A 389 18.48 -41.34 1.28
CA THR A 389 18.00 -41.10 -0.08
C THR A 389 16.49 -41.25 -0.17
N TYR A 390 15.91 -42.34 0.34
CA TYR A 390 14.45 -42.53 0.33
C TYR A 390 13.73 -41.48 1.18
N LEU A 391 14.27 -41.17 2.37
CA LEU A 391 13.70 -40.13 3.23
C LEU A 391 13.76 -38.76 2.56
N GLY A 392 14.90 -38.40 1.95
CA GLY A 392 15.09 -37.13 1.25
C GLY A 392 14.13 -36.97 0.06
N VAL A 393 13.96 -38.02 -0.75
CA VAL A 393 13.01 -38.02 -1.86
C VAL A 393 11.57 -37.93 -1.36
N ALA A 394 11.21 -38.66 -0.30
CA ALA A 394 9.86 -38.63 0.27
C ALA A 394 9.53 -37.23 0.83
N LEU A 395 10.43 -36.63 1.60
CA LEU A 395 10.25 -35.27 2.14
C LEU A 395 10.11 -34.23 1.02
N PHE A 396 10.93 -34.36 -0.04
CA PHE A 396 10.82 -33.50 -1.21
C PHE A 396 9.49 -33.64 -1.93
N ALA A 397 9.07 -34.87 -2.25
CA ALA A 397 7.83 -35.13 -2.96
C ALA A 397 6.61 -34.64 -2.15
N ILE A 398 6.54 -34.94 -0.85
CA ILE A 398 5.46 -34.48 0.03
C ILE A 398 5.50 -32.95 0.13
N GLY A 399 6.69 -32.36 0.27
CA GLY A 399 6.87 -30.91 0.34
C GLY A 399 6.36 -30.19 -0.91
N GLU A 400 6.73 -30.67 -2.10
CA GLU A 400 6.30 -30.07 -3.36
C GLU A 400 4.79 -30.17 -3.57
N VAL A 401 4.20 -31.35 -3.31
CA VAL A 401 2.75 -31.59 -3.47
C VAL A 401 1.96 -30.74 -2.48
N CYS A 402 2.35 -30.71 -1.21
CA CYS A 402 1.66 -29.92 -0.19
C CYS A 402 1.84 -28.40 -0.41
N ASN A 403 3.02 -27.96 -0.87
CA ASN A 403 3.26 -26.58 -1.27
C ASN A 403 2.36 -26.18 -2.45
N TYR A 404 2.26 -27.01 -3.49
CA TYR A 404 1.36 -26.78 -4.63
C TYR A 404 -0.11 -26.71 -4.21
N SER A 405 -0.55 -27.68 -3.41
CA SER A 405 -1.91 -27.71 -2.86
C SER A 405 -2.24 -26.43 -2.08
N THR A 406 -1.26 -25.90 -1.33
CA THR A 406 -1.40 -24.63 -0.62
C THR A 406 -1.55 -23.46 -1.59
N HIS A 407 -0.76 -23.38 -2.67
CA HIS A 407 -0.90 -22.32 -3.67
C HIS A 407 -2.24 -22.37 -4.41
N VAL A 408 -2.75 -23.56 -4.73
CA VAL A 408 -4.09 -23.73 -5.31
C VAL A 408 -5.17 -23.26 -4.32
N THR A 409 -5.04 -23.61 -3.05
CA THR A 409 -5.94 -23.12 -1.98
C THR A 409 -5.93 -21.60 -1.92
N LEU A 410 -4.75 -20.98 -1.91
CA LEU A 410 -4.59 -19.52 -1.88
C LEU A 410 -5.14 -18.83 -3.15
N LYS A 411 -5.00 -19.46 -4.33
CA LYS A 411 -5.61 -18.98 -5.58
C LYS A 411 -7.13 -18.93 -5.46
N ASN A 412 -7.73 -19.97 -4.90
CA ASN A 412 -9.19 -20.12 -4.80
C ASN A 412 -9.84 -19.18 -3.76
N LEU A 413 -9.07 -18.57 -2.87
CA LEU A 413 -9.56 -17.53 -1.96
C LEU A 413 -9.96 -16.24 -2.68
N ARG A 414 -9.57 -16.07 -3.94
CA ARG A 414 -10.04 -14.98 -4.79
C ARG A 414 -10.90 -15.56 -5.89
N ARG A 415 -12.22 -15.62 -5.68
CA ARG A 415 -13.15 -15.99 -6.76
C ARG A 415 -13.04 -14.94 -7.88
N PRO A 416 -13.13 -15.34 -9.17
CA PRO A 416 -13.23 -14.36 -10.25
C PRO A 416 -14.41 -13.41 -9.99
N GLY A 417 -14.16 -12.10 -9.93
CA GLY A 417 -15.20 -11.08 -9.73
C GLY A 417 -15.55 -10.72 -8.27
N SER A 418 -14.79 -11.18 -7.27
CA SER A 418 -14.96 -10.72 -5.87
C SER A 418 -13.64 -10.20 -5.27
N THR A 419 -13.71 -9.07 -4.56
CA THR A 419 -12.58 -8.47 -3.84
C THR A 419 -12.41 -8.99 -2.40
N GLU A 420 -13.34 -9.81 -1.90
CA GLU A 420 -13.26 -10.36 -0.55
C GLU A 420 -12.02 -11.24 -0.37
N ARG A 421 -11.18 -10.88 0.59
CA ARG A 421 -10.01 -11.65 0.97
C ARG A 421 -10.44 -12.71 1.97
N GLY A 422 -10.65 -13.95 1.51
CA GLY A 422 -11.01 -15.05 2.42
C GLY A 422 -9.88 -15.42 3.39
N ILE A 423 -10.23 -15.95 4.56
CA ILE A 423 -9.26 -16.55 5.49
C ILE A 423 -8.87 -17.92 4.94
N PRO A 424 -7.57 -18.19 4.72
CA PRO A 424 -7.13 -19.49 4.22
C PRO A 424 -7.40 -20.60 5.24
N GLN A 425 -8.06 -21.67 4.77
CA GLN A 425 -8.31 -22.89 5.53
C GLN A 425 -7.85 -24.11 4.72
N GLY A 426 -7.62 -25.22 5.40
CA GLY A 426 -7.18 -26.48 4.79
C GLY A 426 -5.84 -26.97 5.32
N LEU A 427 -5.16 -27.80 4.52
CA LEU A 427 -3.94 -28.50 4.91
C LEU A 427 -2.85 -27.53 5.40
N GLY A 428 -2.32 -27.77 6.59
CA GLY A 428 -1.27 -26.94 7.22
C GLY A 428 -1.74 -25.59 7.77
N PHE A 429 -2.85 -25.02 7.28
CA PHE A 429 -3.39 -23.75 7.77
C PHE A 429 -3.91 -23.82 9.21
N ASN A 430 -4.20 -25.00 9.76
CA ASN A 430 -4.53 -25.12 11.18
C ASN A 430 -3.31 -25.07 12.10
N LEU A 431 -2.10 -25.30 11.55
CA LEU A 431 -0.86 -25.36 12.31
C LEU A 431 -0.09 -24.04 12.24
N VAL A 432 0.04 -23.48 11.03
CA VAL A 432 0.89 -22.31 10.76
C VAL A 432 0.18 -21.30 9.86
N THR A 433 0.66 -20.05 9.87
CA THR A 433 0.11 -18.99 9.02
C THR A 433 0.43 -19.20 7.54
N CYS A 434 1.66 -19.61 7.24
CA CYS A 434 2.16 -19.78 5.87
C CYS A 434 2.60 -21.23 5.61
N PRO A 435 1.67 -22.18 5.43
CA PRO A 435 2.02 -23.58 5.20
C PRO A 435 2.77 -23.80 3.89
N ASN A 436 2.64 -22.92 2.89
CA ASN A 436 3.45 -22.97 1.68
C ASN A 436 4.95 -22.87 2.00
N TYR A 437 5.35 -21.95 2.88
CA TYR A 437 6.75 -21.82 3.30
C TYR A 437 7.21 -23.01 4.15
N MET A 438 6.33 -23.56 4.99
CA MET A 438 6.61 -24.76 5.78
C MET A 438 6.93 -25.96 4.87
N PHE A 439 6.07 -26.22 3.89
CA PHE A 439 6.25 -27.33 2.96
C PHE A 439 7.42 -27.11 2.00
N GLU A 440 7.73 -25.87 1.64
CA GLU A 440 8.93 -25.53 0.88
C GLU A 440 10.21 -25.79 1.69
N SER A 441 10.23 -25.41 2.96
CA SER A 441 11.34 -25.70 3.89
C SER A 441 11.56 -27.21 4.02
N MET A 442 10.47 -27.99 4.09
CA MET A 442 10.52 -29.45 4.12
C MET A 442 11.08 -30.04 2.82
N ALA A 443 10.73 -29.49 1.66
CA ALA A 443 11.27 -29.93 0.38
C ALA A 443 12.78 -29.70 0.30
N TRP A 444 13.25 -28.52 0.71
CA TRP A 444 14.67 -28.20 0.74
C TRP A 444 15.45 -29.03 1.77
N LEU A 445 14.85 -29.37 2.91
CA LEU A 445 15.44 -30.35 3.84
C LEU A 445 15.62 -31.71 3.16
N GLY A 446 14.67 -32.13 2.33
CA GLY A 446 14.81 -33.32 1.48
C GLY A 446 16.03 -33.24 0.56
N VAL A 447 16.25 -32.11 -0.12
CA VAL A 447 17.43 -31.87 -0.96
C VAL A 447 18.73 -31.93 -0.15
N ALA A 448 18.75 -31.34 1.05
CA ALA A 448 19.90 -31.37 1.94
C ALA A 448 20.26 -32.79 2.40
N LEU A 449 19.27 -33.68 2.60
CA LEU A 449 19.53 -35.09 2.92
C LEU A 449 20.15 -35.85 1.75
N ILE A 450 19.82 -35.47 0.50
CA ILE A 450 20.40 -36.07 -0.71
C ILE A 450 21.84 -35.62 -0.92
N ASN A 451 22.06 -34.30 -1.03
CA ASN A 451 23.37 -33.79 -1.40
C ASN A 451 24.34 -33.65 -0.22
N ARG A 452 23.82 -33.59 1.01
CA ARG A 452 24.57 -33.43 2.27
C ARG A 452 25.54 -32.23 2.23
N SER A 453 25.18 -31.20 1.48
CA SER A 453 26.04 -30.05 1.24
C SER A 453 25.82 -28.96 2.30
N LEU A 454 26.91 -28.46 2.88
CA LEU A 454 26.85 -27.33 3.82
C LEU A 454 26.29 -26.06 3.13
N SER A 455 26.55 -25.91 1.83
CA SER A 455 25.99 -24.85 1.01
C SER A 455 24.46 -24.90 0.96
N THR A 456 23.87 -26.11 0.96
CA THR A 456 22.41 -26.30 1.01
C THR A 456 21.84 -26.00 2.37
N LEU A 457 22.53 -26.39 3.45
CA LEU A 457 22.12 -26.00 4.80
C LEU A 457 22.16 -24.47 4.99
N LEU A 458 23.22 -23.81 4.50
CA LEU A 458 23.33 -22.35 4.53
C LEU A 458 22.17 -21.68 3.78
N PHE A 459 21.88 -22.15 2.56
CA PHE A 459 20.74 -21.66 1.78
C PHE A 459 19.41 -21.84 2.55
N ILE A 460 19.17 -23.00 3.14
CA ILE A 460 17.97 -23.27 3.94
C ILE A 460 17.88 -22.28 5.09
N VAL A 461 18.93 -22.08 5.87
CA VAL A 461 18.91 -21.15 7.02
C VAL A 461 18.54 -19.74 6.58
N ILE A 462 19.16 -19.24 5.50
CA ILE A 462 18.89 -17.89 4.99
C ILE A 462 17.45 -17.79 4.43
N ALA A 463 17.04 -18.75 3.59
CA ALA A 463 15.73 -18.75 2.95
C ALA A 463 14.59 -18.89 3.97
N VAL A 464 14.70 -19.85 4.90
CA VAL A 464 13.73 -20.07 5.98
C VAL A 464 13.65 -18.85 6.91
N GLY A 465 14.79 -18.24 7.26
CA GLY A 465 14.81 -17.01 8.06
C GLY A 465 14.05 -15.86 7.39
N GLN A 466 14.32 -15.61 6.10
CA GLN A 466 13.63 -14.58 5.34
C GLN A 466 12.13 -14.86 5.18
N MET A 467 11.75 -16.09 4.87
CA MET A 467 10.35 -16.52 4.80
C MET A 467 9.64 -16.39 6.14
N GLY A 468 10.34 -16.63 7.26
CA GLY A 468 9.85 -16.43 8.62
C GLY A 468 9.45 -14.97 8.87
N VAL A 469 10.32 -14.02 8.54
CA VAL A 469 10.03 -12.58 8.64
C VAL A 469 8.81 -12.20 7.82
N TRP A 470 8.70 -12.68 6.58
CA TRP A 470 7.55 -12.42 5.71
C TRP A 470 6.25 -13.04 6.23
N ALA A 471 6.32 -14.25 6.77
CA ALA A 471 5.18 -14.93 7.35
C ALA A 471 4.65 -14.21 8.59
N TRP A 472 5.54 -13.68 9.43
CA TRP A 472 5.13 -12.94 10.62
C TRP A 472 4.48 -11.60 10.28
N LYS A 473 5.00 -10.90 9.27
CA LYS A 473 4.33 -9.72 8.69
C LYS A 473 2.93 -10.08 8.17
N LYS A 474 2.77 -11.25 7.54
CA LYS A 474 1.46 -11.73 7.05
C LYS A 474 0.51 -12.07 8.21
N GLU A 475 0.99 -12.71 9.27
CA GLU A 475 0.22 -13.02 10.49
C GLU A 475 -0.28 -11.75 11.17
N LYS A 476 0.59 -10.75 11.37
CA LYS A 476 0.19 -9.45 11.95
C LYS A 476 -0.89 -8.78 11.10
N ARG A 477 -0.77 -8.84 9.78
CA ARG A 477 -1.77 -8.31 8.86
C ARG A 477 -3.10 -9.06 8.95
N TYR A 478 -3.11 -10.39 8.97
CA TYR A 478 -4.35 -11.16 9.09
C TYR A 478 -5.10 -10.88 10.39
N ARG A 479 -4.39 -10.72 11.51
CA ARG A 479 -5.01 -10.30 12.78
C ARG A 479 -5.67 -8.94 12.67
N LYS A 480 -5.00 -7.97 12.05
CA LYS A 480 -5.55 -6.61 11.85
C LYS A 480 -6.74 -6.60 10.88
N GLU A 481 -6.65 -7.39 9.81
CA GLU A 481 -7.63 -7.39 8.71
C GLU A 481 -8.91 -8.15 9.08
N PHE A 482 -8.81 -9.22 9.86
CA PHE A 482 -9.95 -10.11 10.13
C PHE A 482 -10.45 -10.09 11.58
N GLY A 483 -9.73 -9.43 12.50
CA GLY A 483 -10.10 -9.36 13.91
C GLY A 483 -10.43 -10.73 14.49
N ASP A 484 -11.58 -10.82 15.16
CA ASP A 484 -12.06 -12.03 15.84
C ASP A 484 -12.34 -13.22 14.90
N LYS A 485 -12.55 -12.97 13.60
CA LYS A 485 -12.77 -14.04 12.61
C LYS A 485 -11.50 -14.86 12.36
N TYR A 486 -10.32 -14.33 12.67
CA TYR A 486 -9.05 -15.01 12.47
C TYR A 486 -8.50 -15.58 13.78
N LYS A 487 -8.42 -16.91 13.85
CA LYS A 487 -7.78 -17.58 14.99
C LYS A 487 -6.28 -17.31 14.98
N ARG A 488 -5.82 -16.57 15.98
CA ARG A 488 -4.40 -16.30 16.23
C ARG A 488 -3.59 -17.59 16.22
N LYS A 489 -2.51 -17.62 15.43
CA LYS A 489 -1.60 -18.76 15.38
C LYS A 489 -0.34 -18.48 16.20
N ARG A 490 0.13 -19.53 16.87
CA ARG A 490 1.37 -19.49 17.66
C ARG A 490 2.62 -19.51 16.78
N TYR A 491 2.51 -20.13 15.61
CA TYR A 491 3.61 -20.36 14.68
C TYR A 491 3.27 -19.78 13.30
N ALA A 492 4.21 -19.03 12.73
CA ALA A 492 4.07 -18.44 11.40
C ALA A 492 4.41 -19.45 10.30
N ILE A 493 5.46 -20.26 10.48
CA ILE A 493 5.96 -21.19 9.45
C ILE A 493 6.37 -22.56 10.00
N LEU A 494 7.05 -22.64 11.15
CA LEU A 494 7.59 -23.90 11.69
C LEU A 494 7.02 -24.13 13.08
N PRO A 495 6.21 -25.18 13.29
CA PRO A 495 5.71 -25.53 14.61
C PRO A 495 6.86 -25.71 15.61
N GLY A 496 6.79 -24.98 16.73
CA GLY A 496 7.77 -25.06 17.82
C GLY A 496 8.92 -24.06 17.74
N ILE A 497 9.13 -23.36 16.62
CA ILE A 497 10.25 -22.42 16.46
C ILE A 497 9.77 -21.00 16.13
N TRP A 498 8.96 -20.86 15.08
CA TRP A 498 8.61 -19.58 14.43
C TRP A 498 7.13 -19.46 14.16
#